data_AF-A0A960AMN4-F1
#
_entry.id   AF-A0A960AMN4-F1
#
_cell.length_a   1.000
_cell.length_b   1.000
_cell.length_c   1.000
_cell.angle_alpha   90.00
_cell.angle_beta   90.00
_cell.angle_gamma   90.00
#
_symmetry.space_group_name_H-M   'P 1'
#
loop_
_entity.id
_entity.type
_entity.pdbx_description
1 polymer ?
#
loop_
_entity_poly.entity_id
_entity_poly.type
_entity_poly.pdbx_seq_one_letter_code
_entity_poly.pdbx_strand_id
1 'polypeptide(L)'
;MPRLLVSNGDNEFVGKLIDSLSTKHGVDVITEPAEQTHVLVTMPTDGEATSRAKVLVDSLVDEHILFIANELDPEHHEVMDHIKASGNPWTIVHPVSMMDFSFAALPPQIQMAGVVFGISGNAPIGFVAASDIMRVLATIVEQDGHEGQEYVCSGPEAIDMPTVVSTLSTAIGRNVDYIDLTESELKALMVQYGRQDPDVIERLIMSHLRAWRDGRSDVVTTTVEEITGREPMSVAQWFAEHADDFAKGPSLAQRAASALVKARYKDRILGSG
;
A
#
# COMPACT_ATOMS: atom_id res chain seq x y z
N MET A 1 -23.82 -8.33 17.56
CA MET A 1 -22.90 -8.43 16.40
C MET A 1 -21.96 -7.25 16.50
N PRO A 2 -20.64 -7.45 16.31
CA PRO A 2 -19.69 -6.37 16.34
C PRO A 2 -20.00 -5.38 15.20
N ARG A 3 -20.02 -4.09 15.55
CA ARG A 3 -20.19 -2.98 14.60
C ARG A 3 -18.88 -2.22 14.50
N LEU A 4 -18.43 -1.98 13.27
CA LEU A 4 -17.21 -1.26 12.96
C LEU A 4 -17.55 0.13 12.44
N LEU A 5 -17.24 1.16 13.24
CA LEU A 5 -17.23 2.54 12.78
C LEU A 5 -15.94 2.79 11.99
N VAL A 6 -16.04 3.15 10.72
CA VAL A 6 -14.89 3.62 9.94
C VAL A 6 -14.88 5.13 9.95
N SER A 7 -13.84 5.74 10.52
CA SER A 7 -13.76 7.19 10.59
C SER A 7 -13.52 7.76 9.19
N ASN A 8 -14.42 8.56 8.66
CA ASN A 8 -14.28 9.04 7.28
C ASN A 8 -13.08 10.01 7.12
N GLY A 9 -12.11 9.57 6.33
CA GLY A 9 -11.30 10.46 5.49
C GLY A 9 -11.80 10.29 4.06
N ASP A 10 -12.17 11.38 3.38
CA ASP A 10 -12.72 11.34 2.02
C ASP A 10 -11.67 10.89 0.99
N ASN A 11 -11.40 9.58 0.91
CA ASN A 11 -10.53 9.01 -0.10
C ASN A 11 -11.03 7.66 -0.65
N GLU A 12 -10.66 7.38 -1.90
CA GLU A 12 -11.13 6.21 -2.66
C GLU A 12 -10.78 4.88 -1.98
N PHE A 13 -9.64 4.83 -1.29
CA PHE A 13 -9.21 3.63 -0.56
C PHE A 13 -10.16 3.30 0.59
N VAL A 14 -10.56 4.29 1.39
CA VAL A 14 -11.53 4.11 2.47
C VAL A 14 -12.87 3.61 1.92
N GLY A 15 -13.30 4.11 0.76
CA GLY A 15 -14.50 3.61 0.08
C GLY A 15 -14.40 2.12 -0.30
N LYS A 16 -13.28 1.71 -0.92
CA LYS A 16 -13.00 0.30 -1.27
C LYS A 16 -12.89 -0.60 -0.04
N LEU A 17 -12.31 -0.07 1.04
CA LEU A 17 -12.17 -0.74 2.32
C LEU A 17 -13.54 -1.03 2.95
N ILE A 18 -14.41 -0.02 3.03
CA ILE A 18 -15.79 -0.16 3.52
C ILE A 18 -16.56 -1.18 2.69
N ASP A 19 -16.49 -1.08 1.36
CA ASP A 19 -17.16 -2.01 0.44
C ASP A 19 -16.66 -3.46 0.64
N SER A 20 -15.34 -3.66 0.73
CA SER A 20 -14.77 -5.00 0.95
C SER A 20 -15.19 -5.58 2.31
N LEU A 21 -15.04 -4.81 3.39
CA LEU A 21 -15.39 -5.26 4.74
C LEU A 21 -16.87 -5.63 4.84
N SER A 22 -17.76 -4.82 4.27
CA SER A 22 -19.20 -5.08 4.30
C SER A 22 -19.63 -6.21 3.35
N THR A 23 -19.22 -6.16 2.08
CA THR A 23 -19.74 -7.07 1.05
C THR A 23 -19.02 -8.41 0.98
N LYS A 24 -17.70 -8.44 1.20
CA LYS A 24 -16.88 -9.66 1.09
C LYS A 24 -16.64 -10.34 2.42
N HIS A 25 -16.62 -9.57 3.51
CA HIS A 25 -16.32 -10.09 4.85
C HIS A 25 -17.51 -10.05 5.81
N GLY A 26 -18.66 -9.47 5.43
CA GLY A 26 -19.87 -9.50 6.25
C GLY A 26 -19.81 -8.66 7.52
N VAL A 27 -18.85 -7.74 7.62
CA VAL A 27 -18.71 -6.81 8.75
C VAL A 27 -19.83 -5.77 8.70
N ASP A 28 -20.50 -5.53 9.82
CA ASP A 28 -21.47 -4.44 9.95
C ASP A 28 -20.73 -3.09 10.07
N VAL A 29 -20.47 -2.48 8.92
CA VAL A 29 -19.72 -1.21 8.81
C VAL A 29 -20.67 -0.02 8.87
N ILE A 30 -20.39 0.90 9.77
CA ILE A 30 -21.09 2.19 9.90
C ILE A 30 -20.11 3.35 9.67
N THR A 31 -20.63 4.48 9.22
CA THR A 31 -19.84 5.70 8.92
C THR A 31 -20.21 6.88 9.82
N GLU A 32 -21.21 6.71 10.68
CA GLU A 32 -21.64 7.69 11.69
C GLU A 32 -21.63 7.01 13.07
N PRO A 33 -21.21 7.70 14.14
CA PRO A 33 -21.19 7.12 15.48
C PRO A 33 -22.56 6.62 15.95
N ALA A 34 -22.60 5.43 16.54
CA ALA A 34 -23.79 4.77 17.09
C ALA A 34 -23.40 3.88 18.29
N GLU A 35 -23.99 2.68 18.42
CA GLU A 35 -23.51 1.63 19.33
C GLU A 35 -22.48 0.76 18.60
N GLN A 36 -21.29 1.31 18.34
CA GLN A 36 -20.15 0.56 17.83
C GLN A 36 -19.44 -0.20 18.95
N THR A 37 -18.67 -1.21 18.53
CA THR A 37 -17.74 -1.94 19.39
C THR A 37 -16.29 -1.74 18.95
N HIS A 38 -16.11 -1.38 17.68
CA HIS A 38 -14.82 -1.21 17.04
C HIS A 38 -14.82 0.11 16.27
N VAL A 39 -13.68 0.81 16.25
CA VAL A 39 -13.46 2.03 15.48
C VAL A 39 -12.20 1.89 14.66
N LEU A 40 -12.31 1.85 13.34
CA LEU A 40 -11.17 1.99 12.45
C LEU A 40 -10.87 3.48 12.25
N VAL A 41 -9.79 3.94 12.87
CA VAL A 41 -9.24 5.27 12.63
C VAL A 41 -8.51 5.25 11.30
N THR A 42 -8.96 6.06 10.35
CA THR A 42 -8.39 6.09 9.00
C THR A 42 -7.04 6.81 8.96
N MET A 43 -6.22 6.40 8.00
CA MET A 43 -4.84 6.83 7.80
C MET A 43 -4.79 8.35 7.57
N PRO A 44 -4.22 9.15 8.49
CA PRO A 44 -4.13 10.59 8.31
C PRO A 44 -3.18 10.93 7.15
N THR A 45 -3.61 11.82 6.25
CA THR A 45 -2.81 12.24 5.10
C THR A 45 -2.10 13.58 5.28
N ASP A 46 -2.38 14.28 6.38
CA ASP A 46 -1.84 15.60 6.72
C ASP A 46 -2.10 15.91 8.21
N GLY A 47 -1.60 17.04 8.68
CA GLY A 47 -1.77 17.48 10.08
C GLY A 47 -3.22 17.77 10.48
N GLU A 48 -4.10 18.14 9.55
CA GLU A 48 -5.52 18.36 9.86
C GLU A 48 -6.22 17.02 10.08
N ALA A 49 -5.96 16.04 9.22
CA ALA A 49 -6.41 14.66 9.38
C ALA A 49 -5.88 14.03 10.67
N THR A 50 -4.61 14.28 11.01
CA THR A 50 -4.00 13.86 12.29
C THR A 50 -4.74 14.45 13.48
N SER A 51 -5.03 15.75 13.44
CA SER A 51 -5.78 16.43 14.51
C SER A 51 -7.20 15.85 14.65
N ARG A 52 -7.89 15.59 13.54
CA ARG A 52 -9.22 14.96 13.55
C ARG A 52 -9.19 13.54 14.12
N ALA A 53 -8.18 12.74 13.76
CA ALA A 53 -7.98 11.39 14.28
C ALA A 53 -7.81 11.41 15.82
N LYS A 54 -7.00 12.31 16.35
CA LYS A 54 -6.78 12.45 17.80
C LYS A 54 -8.05 12.87 18.54
N VAL A 55 -8.80 13.83 17.99
CA VAL A 55 -10.10 14.25 18.54
C VAL A 55 -11.10 13.08 18.57
N LEU A 56 -11.12 12.25 17.52
CA LEU A 56 -11.95 11.05 17.51
C LEU A 56 -11.52 10.10 18.63
N VAL A 57 -10.23 9.77 18.73
CA VAL A 57 -9.70 8.87 19.78
C VAL A 57 -10.05 9.37 21.18
N ASP A 58 -9.93 10.68 21.44
CA ASP A 58 -10.29 11.30 22.73
C ASP A 58 -11.78 11.20 23.08
N SER A 59 -12.63 11.01 22.06
CA SER A 59 -14.09 10.89 22.25
C SER A 59 -14.57 9.46 22.52
N LEU A 60 -13.72 8.46 22.28
CA LEU A 60 -14.06 7.05 22.43
C LEU A 60 -13.96 6.63 23.91
N VAL A 61 -14.86 5.73 24.33
CA VAL A 61 -14.90 5.22 25.71
C VAL A 61 -15.05 3.71 25.68
N ASP A 62 -13.95 3.00 25.95
CA ASP A 62 -13.91 1.53 26.00
C ASP A 62 -14.27 0.87 24.66
N GLU A 63 -13.98 1.57 23.55
CA GLU A 63 -14.18 1.06 22.19
C GLU A 63 -12.86 0.54 21.61
N HIS A 64 -12.90 -0.57 20.89
CA HIS A 64 -11.70 -1.18 20.32
C HIS A 64 -11.21 -0.40 19.08
N ILE A 65 -10.09 0.29 19.22
CA ILE A 65 -9.49 1.10 18.15
C ILE A 65 -8.66 0.22 17.22
N LEU A 66 -8.99 0.23 15.93
CA LEU A 66 -8.18 -0.38 14.87
C LEU A 66 -7.45 0.73 14.11
N PHE A 67 -6.20 0.47 13.75
CA PHE A 67 -5.40 1.41 12.95
C PHE A 67 -4.53 0.67 11.93
N ILE A 68 -4.52 1.15 10.68
CA ILE A 68 -3.56 0.71 9.65
C ILE A 68 -2.41 1.71 9.66
N ALA A 69 -1.26 1.28 10.16
CA ALA A 69 -0.09 2.12 10.31
C ALA A 69 0.75 2.17 9.03
N ASN A 70 1.46 3.29 8.87
CA ASN A 70 2.54 3.45 7.91
C ASN A 70 3.76 3.96 8.68
N GLU A 71 4.72 3.08 8.93
CA GLU A 71 5.90 3.36 9.76
C GLU A 71 6.85 4.43 9.19
N LEU A 72 6.61 4.86 7.95
CA LEU A 72 7.39 5.90 7.28
C LEU A 72 6.74 7.28 7.38
N ASP A 73 5.53 7.37 7.91
CA ASP A 73 4.73 8.59 7.97
C ASP A 73 4.69 9.14 9.41
N PRO A 74 5.30 10.31 9.69
CA PRO A 74 5.32 10.91 11.02
C PRO A 74 3.92 11.15 11.60
N GLU A 75 2.95 11.50 10.76
CA GLU A 75 1.55 11.69 11.15
C GLU A 75 0.93 10.40 11.69
N HIS A 76 1.30 9.25 11.12
CA HIS A 76 0.89 7.95 11.65
C HIS A 76 1.52 7.64 13.00
N HIS A 77 2.81 7.96 13.20
CA HIS A 77 3.48 7.80 14.50
C HIS A 77 2.77 8.60 15.59
N GLU A 78 2.40 9.85 15.29
CA GLU A 78 1.67 10.69 16.25
C GLU A 78 0.29 10.10 16.62
N VAL A 79 -0.46 9.59 15.65
CA VAL A 79 -1.75 8.94 15.91
C VAL A 79 -1.58 7.64 16.68
N MET A 80 -0.58 6.82 16.37
CA MET A 80 -0.31 5.58 17.10
C MET A 80 0.03 5.83 18.56
N ASP A 81 0.92 6.77 18.85
CA ASP A 81 1.27 7.13 20.22
C ASP A 81 0.06 7.63 21.00
N HIS A 82 -0.80 8.42 20.34
CA HIS A 82 -2.05 8.92 20.92
C HIS A 82 -3.05 7.79 21.21
N ILE A 83 -3.22 6.85 20.27
CA ILE A 83 -4.06 5.65 20.46
C ILE A 83 -3.56 4.83 21.65
N LYS A 84 -2.26 4.52 21.71
CA LYS A 84 -1.64 3.73 22.78
C LYS A 84 -1.77 4.40 24.15
N ALA A 85 -1.78 5.73 24.19
CA ALA A 85 -1.94 6.52 25.42
C ALA A 85 -3.41 6.77 25.83
N SER A 86 -4.39 6.47 24.97
CA SER A 86 -5.80 6.83 25.18
C SER A 86 -6.50 6.05 26.32
N GLY A 87 -5.97 4.87 26.67
CA GLY A 87 -6.60 3.96 27.62
C GLY A 87 -7.71 3.09 27.02
N ASN A 88 -8.07 3.28 25.74
CA ASN A 88 -8.96 2.39 25.01
C ASN A 88 -8.23 1.10 24.58
N PRO A 89 -8.93 -0.04 24.43
CA PRO A 89 -8.36 -1.21 23.76
C PRO A 89 -8.00 -0.85 22.31
N TRP A 90 -6.89 -1.40 21.80
CA TRP A 90 -6.41 -1.08 20.46
C TRP A 90 -5.75 -2.27 19.77
N THR A 91 -5.79 -2.29 18.44
CA THR A 91 -4.96 -3.16 17.58
C THR A 91 -4.38 -2.32 16.45
N ILE A 92 -3.09 -2.48 16.17
CA ILE A 92 -2.41 -1.79 15.07
C ILE A 92 -1.91 -2.82 14.06
N VAL A 93 -2.28 -2.63 12.79
CA VAL A 93 -1.82 -3.44 11.67
C VAL A 93 -0.77 -2.64 10.91
N HIS A 94 0.38 -3.25 10.66
CA HIS A 94 1.56 -2.70 10.00
C HIS A 94 1.81 -3.43 8.67
N PRO A 95 1.19 -3.00 7.56
CA PRO A 95 1.51 -3.54 6.24
C PRO A 95 2.95 -3.19 5.87
N VAL A 96 3.75 -4.17 5.47
CA VAL A 96 5.14 -3.92 5.04
C VAL A 96 5.19 -3.03 3.80
N SER A 97 4.51 -3.42 2.72
CA SER A 97 4.30 -2.59 1.52
C SER A 97 3.05 -3.05 0.78
N MET A 98 2.01 -2.23 0.79
CA MET A 98 0.74 -2.60 0.16
C MET A 98 0.84 -2.57 -1.37
N MET A 99 0.49 -3.67 -2.04
CA MET A 99 0.54 -3.81 -3.50
C MET A 99 -0.31 -2.75 -4.21
N ASP A 100 -1.53 -2.54 -3.72
CA ASP A 100 -2.50 -1.58 -4.27
C ASP A 100 -1.95 -0.15 -4.36
N PHE A 101 -1.18 0.29 -3.35
CA PHE A 101 -0.53 1.60 -3.37
C PHE A 101 0.80 1.59 -4.11
N SER A 102 1.60 0.54 -3.90
CA SER A 102 2.93 0.37 -4.52
C SER A 102 2.85 0.33 -6.05
N PHE A 103 1.78 -0.24 -6.59
CA PHE A 103 1.62 -0.49 -8.03
C PHE A 103 0.67 0.50 -8.73
N ALA A 104 -0.01 1.38 -7.98
CA ALA A 104 -0.97 2.36 -8.53
C ALA A 104 -0.39 3.26 -9.62
N ALA A 105 0.91 3.58 -9.54
CA ALA A 105 1.59 4.47 -10.49
C ALA A 105 2.19 3.76 -11.72
N LEU A 106 2.11 2.43 -11.81
CA LEU A 106 2.71 1.69 -12.93
C LEU A 106 1.93 1.80 -14.25
N PRO A 107 0.57 1.76 -14.29
CA PRO A 107 -0.17 1.81 -15.55
C PRO A 107 0.22 2.98 -16.48
N PRO A 108 0.34 4.24 -16.03
CA PRO A 108 0.75 5.33 -16.92
C PRO A 108 2.18 5.18 -17.46
N GLN A 109 3.11 4.63 -16.68
CA GLN A 109 4.50 4.40 -17.13
C GLN A 109 4.56 3.33 -18.22
N ILE A 110 3.84 2.24 -18.01
CA ILE A 110 3.73 1.12 -18.94
C ILE A 110 3.05 1.57 -20.24
N GLN A 111 1.96 2.32 -20.15
CA GLN A 111 1.27 2.86 -21.32
C GLN A 111 2.13 3.85 -22.11
N MET A 112 2.93 4.67 -21.43
CA MET A 112 3.76 5.70 -22.07
C MET A 112 4.99 5.10 -22.76
N ALA A 113 5.71 4.22 -22.06
CA ALA A 113 7.05 3.83 -22.46
C ALA A 113 7.32 2.32 -22.36
N GLY A 114 6.37 1.51 -21.87
CA GLY A 114 6.57 0.08 -21.68
C GLY A 114 7.72 -0.23 -20.72
N VAL A 115 7.94 0.65 -19.76
CA VAL A 115 8.96 0.54 -18.72
C VAL A 115 8.38 0.96 -17.38
N VAL A 116 9.00 0.49 -16.31
CA VAL A 116 8.77 0.92 -14.92
C VAL A 116 10.07 1.52 -14.41
N PHE A 117 10.01 2.73 -13.89
CA PHE A 117 11.13 3.39 -13.24
C PHE A 117 11.10 3.13 -11.74
N GLY A 118 12.26 2.84 -11.16
CA GLY A 118 12.44 2.71 -9.71
C GLY A 118 13.81 3.21 -9.27
N ILE A 119 14.08 3.12 -7.97
CA ILE A 119 15.40 3.43 -7.37
C ILE A 119 15.82 2.36 -6.36
N SER A 120 15.11 1.24 -6.34
CA SER A 120 15.20 0.21 -5.31
C SER A 120 16.20 -0.90 -5.68
N GLY A 121 16.74 -0.89 -6.90
CA GLY A 121 17.59 -1.96 -7.40
C GLY A 121 16.97 -3.35 -7.18
N ASN A 122 17.77 -4.25 -6.63
CA ASN A 122 17.39 -5.64 -6.35
C ASN A 122 17.05 -5.88 -4.86
N ALA A 123 16.65 -4.83 -4.12
CA ALA A 123 16.28 -4.99 -2.72
C ALA A 123 14.97 -5.80 -2.60
N PRO A 124 14.93 -6.86 -1.78
CA PRO A 124 13.70 -7.62 -1.53
C PRO A 124 12.67 -6.79 -0.75
N ILE A 125 11.40 -6.95 -1.10
CA ILE A 125 10.28 -6.23 -0.48
C ILE A 125 9.15 -7.22 -0.19
N GLY A 126 8.72 -7.27 1.07
CA GLY A 126 7.55 -8.02 1.52
C GLY A 126 6.25 -7.34 1.12
N PHE A 127 5.82 -7.49 -0.13
CA PHE A 127 4.57 -6.91 -0.60
C PHE A 127 3.35 -7.62 -0.02
N VAL A 128 2.32 -6.90 0.41
CA VAL A 128 1.05 -7.46 0.93
C VAL A 128 -0.14 -6.88 0.18
N ALA A 129 -1.16 -7.68 -0.13
CA ALA A 129 -2.36 -7.17 -0.79
C ALA A 129 -3.24 -6.39 0.20
N ALA A 130 -3.89 -5.32 -0.24
CA ALA A 130 -4.85 -4.61 0.63
C ALA A 130 -6.01 -5.52 1.05
N SER A 131 -6.42 -6.46 0.19
CA SER A 131 -7.44 -7.48 0.50
C SER A 131 -7.04 -8.39 1.68
N ASP A 132 -5.76 -8.67 1.87
CA ASP A 132 -5.27 -9.43 3.03
C ASP A 132 -5.35 -8.61 4.32
N ILE A 133 -5.04 -7.31 4.23
CA ILE A 133 -5.21 -6.38 5.37
C ILE A 133 -6.68 -6.26 5.75
N MET A 134 -7.58 -6.18 4.77
CA MET A 134 -9.04 -6.17 4.99
C MET A 134 -9.51 -7.45 5.67
N ARG A 135 -8.97 -8.60 5.25
CA ARG A 135 -9.26 -9.91 5.86
C ARG A 135 -8.78 -9.97 7.31
N VAL A 136 -7.57 -9.48 7.60
CA VAL A 136 -7.03 -9.37 8.97
C VAL A 136 -7.93 -8.51 9.84
N LEU A 137 -8.30 -7.31 9.37
CA LEU A 137 -9.19 -6.41 10.11
C LEU A 137 -10.57 -7.04 10.38
N ALA A 138 -11.16 -7.70 9.38
CA ALA A 138 -12.43 -8.38 9.57
C ALA A 138 -12.34 -9.48 10.63
N THR A 139 -11.27 -10.28 10.63
CA THR A 139 -11.06 -11.29 11.67
C THR A 139 -10.89 -10.68 13.05
N ILE A 140 -10.15 -9.57 13.17
CA ILE A 140 -9.99 -8.85 14.44
C ILE A 140 -11.34 -8.34 14.97
N VAL A 141 -12.24 -7.88 14.10
CA VAL A 141 -13.58 -7.42 14.50
C VAL A 141 -14.47 -8.57 14.97
N GLU A 142 -14.24 -9.79 14.46
CA GLU A 142 -15.06 -10.97 14.75
C GLU A 142 -14.56 -11.79 15.94
N GLN A 143 -13.32 -11.61 16.37
CA GLN A 143 -12.66 -12.44 17.38
C GLN A 143 -12.08 -11.59 18.52
N ASP A 144 -12.22 -12.07 19.75
CA ASP A 144 -11.61 -11.43 20.92
C ASP A 144 -10.10 -11.77 21.03
N GLY A 145 -9.35 -11.00 21.81
CA GLY A 145 -7.96 -11.31 22.17
C GLY A 145 -6.90 -10.62 21.30
N HIS A 146 -7.31 -9.66 20.48
CA HIS A 146 -6.41 -8.84 19.67
C HIS A 146 -6.05 -7.51 20.35
N GLU A 147 -6.62 -7.21 21.51
CA GLU A 147 -6.37 -5.97 22.24
C GLU A 147 -4.92 -5.84 22.71
N GLY A 148 -4.34 -4.66 22.51
CA GLY A 148 -2.94 -4.34 22.82
C GLY A 148 -1.93 -4.97 21.85
N GLN A 149 -2.36 -5.45 20.68
CA GLN A 149 -1.49 -6.15 19.72
C GLN A 149 -1.06 -5.27 18.54
N GLU A 150 0.16 -5.54 18.05
CA GLU A 150 0.70 -4.99 16.82
C GLU A 150 1.02 -6.12 15.84
N TYR A 151 0.50 -6.03 14.62
CA TYR A 151 0.59 -7.09 13.61
C TYR A 151 1.33 -6.60 12.37
N VAL A 152 2.54 -7.11 12.13
CA VAL A 152 3.27 -6.84 10.88
C VAL A 152 2.82 -7.81 9.80
N CYS A 153 2.29 -7.29 8.70
CA CYS A 153 1.69 -8.08 7.63
C CYS A 153 2.50 -7.97 6.32
N SER A 154 2.93 -9.11 5.80
CA SER A 154 3.53 -9.25 4.48
C SER A 154 2.76 -10.24 3.60
N GLY A 155 3.10 -10.29 2.32
CA GLY A 155 2.80 -11.43 1.45
C GLY A 155 3.65 -12.66 1.80
N PRO A 156 3.54 -13.74 1.00
CA PRO A 156 4.20 -15.01 1.28
C PRO A 156 5.72 -14.99 1.02
N GLU A 157 6.22 -13.96 0.33
CA GLU A 157 7.62 -13.84 -0.06
C GLU A 157 8.04 -12.37 -0.14
N ALA A 158 9.35 -12.13 -0.04
CA ALA A 158 9.97 -10.86 -0.37
C ALA A 158 10.62 -10.96 -1.75
N ILE A 159 10.22 -10.08 -2.67
CA ILE A 159 10.75 -10.06 -4.04
C ILE A 159 11.19 -8.65 -4.43
N ASP A 160 12.11 -8.57 -5.40
CA ASP A 160 12.60 -7.30 -5.90
C ASP A 160 11.69 -6.73 -7.01
N MET A 161 11.81 -5.42 -7.27
CA MET A 161 11.04 -4.75 -8.32
C MET A 161 11.29 -5.31 -9.74
N PRO A 162 12.50 -5.73 -10.13
CA PRO A 162 12.70 -6.47 -11.39
C PRO A 162 11.80 -7.72 -11.50
N THR A 163 11.71 -8.52 -10.44
CA THR A 163 10.85 -9.71 -10.38
C THR A 163 9.36 -9.35 -10.41
N VAL A 164 8.95 -8.30 -9.70
CA VAL A 164 7.59 -7.73 -9.78
C VAL A 164 7.24 -7.36 -11.23
N VAL A 165 8.13 -6.64 -11.93
CA VAL A 165 7.91 -6.19 -13.31
C VAL A 165 7.89 -7.36 -14.30
N SER A 166 8.70 -8.39 -14.08
CA SER A 166 8.65 -9.63 -14.87
C SER A 166 7.33 -10.39 -14.68
N THR A 167 6.86 -10.46 -13.43
CA THR A 167 5.57 -11.07 -13.07
C THR A 167 4.41 -10.33 -13.72
N LEU A 168 4.42 -9.00 -13.65
CA LEU A 168 3.47 -8.13 -14.35
C LEU A 168 3.50 -8.37 -15.86
N SER A 169 4.68 -8.42 -16.47
CA SER A 169 4.85 -8.67 -17.91
C SER A 169 4.21 -9.98 -18.35
N THR A 170 4.34 -11.01 -17.51
CA THR A 170 3.71 -12.31 -17.72
C THR A 170 2.19 -12.21 -17.64
N ALA A 171 1.66 -11.54 -16.61
CA ALA A 171 0.22 -11.37 -16.41
C ALA A 171 -0.47 -10.63 -17.58
N ILE A 172 0.17 -9.59 -18.14
CA ILE A 172 -0.39 -8.81 -19.26
C ILE A 172 0.00 -9.33 -20.65
N GLY A 173 0.83 -10.38 -20.73
CA GLY A 173 1.30 -10.94 -22.01
C GLY A 173 2.16 -9.99 -22.85
N ARG A 174 2.87 -9.05 -22.22
CA ARG A 174 3.68 -8.02 -22.90
C ARG A 174 4.92 -7.67 -22.08
N ASN A 175 6.06 -7.56 -22.74
CA ASN A 175 7.31 -7.17 -22.09
C ASN A 175 7.26 -5.73 -21.54
N VAL A 176 7.54 -5.59 -20.25
CA VAL A 176 7.79 -4.34 -19.53
C VAL A 176 9.19 -4.41 -18.95
N ASP A 177 10.01 -3.38 -19.17
CA ASP A 177 11.37 -3.35 -18.61
C ASP A 177 11.42 -2.54 -17.31
N TYR A 178 12.18 -3.01 -16.33
CA TYR A 178 12.51 -2.20 -15.14
C TYR A 178 13.76 -1.36 -15.43
N ILE A 179 13.72 -0.08 -15.09
CA ILE A 179 14.85 0.84 -15.19
C ILE A 179 15.12 1.42 -13.81
N ASP A 180 16.25 1.01 -13.22
CA ASP A 180 16.74 1.58 -11.99
C ASP A 180 17.41 2.93 -12.26
N LEU A 181 16.91 3.96 -11.58
CA LEU A 181 17.35 5.33 -11.68
C LEU A 181 18.10 5.74 -10.42
N THR A 182 18.86 6.83 -10.53
CA THR A 182 19.26 7.55 -9.33
C THR A 182 18.05 8.28 -8.74
N GLU A 183 18.08 8.52 -7.44
CA GLU A 183 17.05 9.26 -6.72
C GLU A 183 16.79 10.65 -7.32
N SER A 184 17.84 11.36 -7.73
CA SER A 184 17.71 12.68 -8.37
C SER A 184 17.08 12.60 -9.76
N GLU A 185 17.39 11.57 -10.55
CA GLU A 185 16.75 11.33 -11.86
C GLU A 185 15.25 11.07 -11.69
N LEU A 186 14.85 10.17 -10.79
CA LEU A 186 13.43 9.84 -10.58
C LEU A 186 12.64 11.06 -10.06
N LYS A 187 13.20 11.79 -9.09
CA LYS A 187 12.56 13.00 -8.56
C LYS A 187 12.41 14.08 -9.64
N ALA A 188 13.42 14.27 -10.49
CA ALA A 188 13.33 15.18 -11.61
C ALA A 188 12.25 14.76 -12.62
N LEU A 189 12.09 13.46 -12.89
CA LEU A 189 11.03 12.95 -13.76
C LEU A 189 9.63 13.27 -13.20
N MET A 190 9.40 12.99 -11.92
CA MET A 190 8.11 13.22 -11.27
C MET A 190 7.74 14.70 -11.19
N VAL A 191 8.69 15.57 -10.82
CA VAL A 191 8.44 17.02 -10.73
C VAL A 191 8.24 17.64 -12.11
N GLN A 192 9.16 17.39 -13.05
CA GLN A 192 9.16 18.11 -14.33
C GLN A 192 8.11 17.59 -15.30
N TYR A 193 7.89 16.28 -15.33
CA TYR A 193 7.00 15.64 -16.31
C TYR A 193 5.70 15.15 -15.68
N GLY A 194 5.74 14.69 -14.42
CA GLY A 194 4.55 14.33 -13.65
C GLY A 194 3.77 15.53 -13.12
N ARG A 195 4.40 16.72 -13.05
CA ARG A 195 3.83 17.95 -12.47
C ARG A 195 3.28 17.75 -11.06
N GLN A 196 3.88 16.83 -10.31
CA GLN A 196 3.49 16.54 -8.94
C GLN A 196 4.18 17.52 -7.99
N ASP A 197 3.52 17.79 -6.87
CA ASP A 197 4.07 18.60 -5.80
C ASP A 197 5.32 17.91 -5.19
N PRO A 198 6.46 18.60 -5.07
CA PRO A 198 7.70 18.00 -4.56
C PRO A 198 7.60 17.44 -3.15
N ASP A 199 6.81 18.06 -2.27
CA ASP A 199 6.65 17.62 -0.87
C ASP A 199 5.76 16.38 -0.81
N VAL A 200 4.74 16.30 -1.68
CA VAL A 200 3.91 15.10 -1.84
C VAL A 200 4.74 13.92 -2.39
N ILE A 201 5.58 14.15 -3.41
CA ILE A 201 6.50 13.13 -3.94
C ILE A 201 7.46 12.64 -2.85
N GLU A 202 8.04 13.58 -2.11
CA GLU A 202 9.01 13.27 -1.06
C GLU A 202 8.39 12.37 0.03
N ARG A 203 7.20 12.74 0.50
CA ARG A 203 6.52 12.07 1.61
C ARG A 203 5.87 10.75 1.24
N LEU A 204 5.20 10.68 0.08
CA LEU A 204 4.37 9.52 -0.28
C LEU A 204 5.05 8.51 -1.22
N ILE A 205 6.18 8.88 -1.83
CA ILE A 205 6.85 8.05 -2.84
C ILE A 205 8.32 7.83 -2.48
N MET A 206 9.09 8.91 -2.37
CA MET A 206 10.55 8.78 -2.25
C MET A 206 10.98 8.20 -0.90
N SER A 207 10.25 8.48 0.18
CA SER A 207 10.44 7.86 1.50
C SER A 207 10.31 6.33 1.45
N HIS A 208 9.27 5.80 0.79
CA HIS A 208 9.03 4.36 0.59
C HIS A 208 10.08 3.73 -0.31
N LEU A 209 10.37 4.34 -1.46
CA LEU A 209 11.37 3.81 -2.38
C LEU A 209 12.77 3.76 -1.76
N ARG A 210 13.12 4.74 -0.90
CA ARG A 210 14.34 4.68 -0.08
C ARG A 210 14.29 3.57 0.96
N ALA A 211 13.16 3.39 1.64
CA ALA A 211 12.99 2.28 2.58
C ALA A 211 13.24 0.92 1.92
N TRP A 212 12.70 0.73 0.71
CA TRP A 212 12.94 -0.46 -0.09
C TRP A 212 14.42 -0.61 -0.42
N ARG A 213 15.02 0.39 -1.06
CA ARG A 213 16.45 0.39 -1.44
C ARG A 213 17.37 0.08 -0.27
N ASP A 214 17.07 0.63 0.90
CA ASP A 214 17.89 0.51 2.10
C ASP A 214 17.60 -0.80 2.88
N GLY A 215 16.78 -1.70 2.33
CA GLY A 215 16.48 -3.02 2.90
C GLY A 215 15.52 -3.01 4.09
N ARG A 216 14.83 -1.88 4.34
CA ARG A 216 13.90 -1.73 5.48
C ARG A 216 12.55 -2.39 5.26
N SER A 217 12.33 -3.00 4.11
CA SER A 217 11.08 -3.70 3.75
C SER A 217 11.30 -5.16 3.36
N ASP A 218 12.50 -5.71 3.58
CA ASP A 218 12.79 -7.15 3.45
C ASP A 218 12.26 -7.88 4.70
N VAL A 219 10.94 -7.97 4.79
CA VAL A 219 10.22 -8.54 5.92
C VAL A 219 9.16 -9.49 5.40
N VAL A 220 9.24 -10.75 5.83
CA VAL A 220 8.24 -11.78 5.57
C VAL A 220 7.73 -12.31 6.91
N THR A 221 6.41 -12.33 7.09
CA THR A 221 5.72 -12.80 8.27
C THR A 221 4.60 -13.78 7.90
N THR A 222 4.19 -14.59 8.88
CA THR A 222 3.04 -15.51 8.79
C THR A 222 1.75 -14.90 9.34
N THR A 223 1.78 -13.63 9.77
CA THR A 223 0.71 -12.95 10.50
C THR A 223 -0.65 -13.02 9.81
N VAL A 224 -0.68 -12.84 8.48
CA VAL A 224 -1.93 -12.94 7.70
C VAL A 224 -2.53 -14.34 7.82
N GLU A 225 -1.72 -15.38 7.70
CA GLU A 225 -2.17 -16.77 7.82
C GLU A 225 -2.57 -17.12 9.24
N GLU A 226 -1.78 -16.70 10.23
CA GLU A 226 -2.03 -16.96 11.66
C GLU A 226 -3.35 -16.35 12.14
N ILE A 227 -3.65 -15.12 11.71
CA ILE A 227 -4.89 -14.44 12.08
C ILE A 227 -6.07 -15.00 11.27
N THR A 228 -5.92 -15.10 9.95
CA THR A 228 -7.07 -15.32 9.05
C THR A 228 -7.31 -16.80 8.70
N GLY A 229 -6.37 -17.68 9.04
CA GLY A 229 -6.38 -19.10 8.66
C GLY A 229 -6.15 -19.34 7.17
N ARG A 230 -5.65 -18.35 6.43
CA ARG A 230 -5.46 -18.42 4.97
C ARG A 230 -4.14 -17.77 4.58
N GLU A 231 -3.40 -18.41 3.69
CA GLU A 231 -2.17 -17.86 3.13
C GLU A 231 -2.42 -16.45 2.52
N PRO A 232 -1.44 -15.53 2.64
CA PRO A 232 -1.50 -14.24 1.98
C PRO A 232 -1.33 -14.36 0.46
N MET A 233 -1.88 -13.39 -0.26
CA MET A 233 -1.80 -13.31 -1.71
C MET A 233 -0.38 -12.99 -2.17
N SER A 234 0.14 -13.78 -3.11
CA SER A 234 1.41 -13.49 -3.80
C SER A 234 1.25 -12.37 -4.83
N VAL A 235 2.36 -11.72 -5.20
CA VAL A 235 2.38 -10.71 -6.27
C VAL A 235 1.88 -11.28 -7.61
N ALA A 236 2.17 -12.55 -7.89
CA ALA A 236 1.69 -13.23 -9.10
C ALA A 236 0.17 -13.39 -9.13
N GLN A 237 -0.44 -13.79 -8.01
CA GLN A 237 -1.89 -13.88 -7.89
C GLN A 237 -2.54 -12.50 -8.00
N TRP A 238 -1.96 -11.49 -7.32
CA TRP A 238 -2.49 -10.12 -7.37
C TRP A 238 -2.51 -9.57 -8.80
N PHE A 239 -1.42 -9.71 -9.57
CA PHE A 239 -1.41 -9.29 -10.97
C PHE A 239 -2.34 -10.10 -11.87
N ALA A 240 -2.56 -11.38 -11.58
CA ALA A 240 -3.53 -12.18 -12.33
C ALA A 240 -4.97 -11.65 -12.13
N GLU A 241 -5.31 -11.19 -10.93
CA GLU A 241 -6.62 -10.59 -10.62
C GLU A 241 -6.78 -9.16 -11.16
N HIS A 242 -5.68 -8.41 -11.29
CA HIS A 242 -5.68 -6.99 -11.67
C HIS A 242 -5.11 -6.73 -13.08
N ALA A 243 -4.92 -7.77 -13.90
CA ALA A 243 -4.24 -7.65 -15.19
C ALA A 243 -4.84 -6.58 -16.12
N ASP A 244 -6.17 -6.42 -16.08
CA ASP A 244 -6.91 -5.46 -16.90
C ASP A 244 -6.52 -4.00 -16.61
N ASP A 245 -6.11 -3.68 -15.38
CA ASP A 245 -5.65 -2.33 -14.99
C ASP A 245 -4.34 -1.94 -15.72
N PHE A 246 -3.60 -2.96 -16.18
CA PHE A 246 -2.30 -2.82 -16.84
C PHE A 246 -2.33 -3.20 -18.34
N ALA A 247 -3.43 -3.78 -18.82
CA ALA A 247 -3.55 -4.38 -20.15
C ALA A 247 -3.57 -3.34 -21.29
N LYS A 248 -3.87 -2.08 -21.01
CA LYS A 248 -3.99 -1.05 -22.06
C LYS A 248 -2.70 -0.93 -22.89
N GLY A 249 -2.86 -1.10 -24.21
CA GLY A 249 -1.80 -0.99 -25.21
C GLY A 249 -1.27 0.44 -25.39
N PRO A 250 0.04 0.65 -25.65
CA PRO A 250 0.53 1.94 -26.13
C PRO A 250 0.00 2.21 -27.55
N SER A 251 -0.44 3.44 -27.78
CA SER A 251 -0.67 4.02 -29.12
C SER A 251 0.62 4.07 -29.94
N LEU A 252 0.51 4.34 -31.25
CA LEU A 252 1.68 4.45 -32.13
C LEU A 252 2.70 5.50 -31.63
N ALA A 253 2.21 6.66 -31.17
CA ALA A 253 3.06 7.70 -30.61
C ALA A 253 3.78 7.24 -29.34
N GLN A 254 3.09 6.51 -28.45
CA GLN A 254 3.69 5.93 -27.25
C GLN A 254 4.72 4.83 -27.58
N ARG A 255 4.51 4.05 -28.65
CA ARG A 255 5.52 3.08 -29.12
C ARG A 255 6.80 3.76 -29.62
N ALA A 256 6.67 4.87 -30.34
CA ALA A 256 7.83 5.66 -30.76
C ALA A 256 8.56 6.28 -29.57
N ALA A 257 7.83 6.84 -28.60
CA ALA A 257 8.39 7.34 -27.35
C ALA A 257 9.10 6.24 -26.55
N SER A 258 8.48 5.06 -26.43
CA SER A 258 9.06 3.87 -25.81
C SER A 258 10.39 3.50 -26.43
N ALA A 259 10.50 3.45 -27.76
CA ALA A 259 11.76 3.13 -28.44
C ALA A 259 12.88 4.14 -28.10
N LEU A 260 12.56 5.43 -28.01
CA LEU A 260 13.51 6.48 -27.63
C LEU A 260 13.94 6.34 -26.16
N VAL A 261 13.01 6.07 -25.25
CA VAL A 261 13.30 5.83 -23.83
C VAL A 261 14.19 4.60 -23.67
N LYS A 262 13.83 3.47 -24.29
CA LYS A 262 14.62 2.24 -24.21
C LYS A 262 16.00 2.39 -24.85
N ALA A 263 16.13 3.17 -25.93
CA ALA A 263 17.43 3.50 -26.50
C ALA A 263 18.30 4.35 -25.53
N ARG A 264 17.69 5.33 -24.84
CA ARG A 264 18.39 6.17 -23.85
C ARG A 264 18.91 5.36 -22.66
N TYR A 265 18.15 4.36 -22.21
CA TYR A 265 18.50 3.53 -21.04
C TYR A 265 18.97 2.12 -21.40
N LYS A 266 19.40 1.90 -22.66
CA LYS A 266 19.74 0.58 -23.18
C LYS A 266 20.74 -0.17 -22.30
N ASP A 267 21.77 0.52 -21.81
CA ASP A 267 22.80 -0.11 -20.99
C ASP A 267 22.27 -0.55 -19.62
N ARG A 268 21.31 0.18 -19.03
CA ARG A 268 20.66 -0.19 -17.77
C ARG A 268 19.66 -1.33 -17.94
N ILE A 269 19.01 -1.41 -19.10
CA ILE A 269 18.07 -2.49 -19.45
C ILE A 269 18.83 -3.80 -19.73
N LEU A 270 19.96 -3.71 -20.44
CA LEU A 270 20.72 -4.89 -20.90
C LEU A 270 21.75 -5.42 -19.89
N GLY A 271 22.02 -4.72 -18.80
CA GLY A 271 23.00 -5.19 -17.83
C GLY A 271 23.00 -4.44 -16.50
N SER A 272 22.50 -5.13 -15.47
CA SER A 272 23.38 -5.53 -14.36
C SER A 272 23.96 -6.91 -14.74
N GLY A 273 25.06 -6.91 -15.49
CA GLY A 273 25.82 -8.12 -15.84
C GLY A 273 27.05 -8.24 -14.95
#